data_AF-A0A7C7PXI3-F1
#
_entry.id   AF-A0A7C7PXI3-F1
#
_cell.length_a   1.000
_cell.length_b   1.000
_cell.length_c   1.000
_cell.angle_alpha   90.00
_cell.angle_beta   90.00
_cell.angle_gamma   90.00
#
_symmetry.space_group_name_H-M   'P 1'
#
loop_
_entity.id
_entity.type
_entity.pdbx_description
1 polymer ?
#
loop_
_entity_poly.entity_id
_entity_poly.type
_entity_poly.pdbx_seq_one_letter_code
_entity_poly.pdbx_strand_id
1 'polypeptide(L)'
;MSDLKDIEIDGSLAEKLREGLEIKLKHFGREVFFHGPGFKHYQVEDFSLDTSPKFVDISVTGKRCELMCDHCASKILWHMIPATTPEALWDVCKDLKSKGVTGVLISGGSDRRGFVPLEDFFD
;
A
#
# COMPACT_ATOMS: atom_id res chain seq x y z
N MET A 1 -26.33 15.95 9.01
CA MET A 1 -26.03 15.76 7.57
C MET A 1 -26.66 16.88 6.75
N SER A 2 -26.35 18.15 7.05
CA SER A 2 -27.01 19.32 6.45
C SER A 2 -26.11 20.17 5.55
N ASP A 3 -24.82 19.88 5.44
CA ASP A 3 -23.84 20.89 4.97
C ASP A 3 -23.20 20.54 3.61
N LEU A 4 -23.96 19.86 2.75
CA LEU A 4 -23.59 19.58 1.35
C LEU A 4 -24.49 20.33 0.35
N LYS A 5 -25.23 21.34 0.81
CA LYS A 5 -26.26 22.04 0.01
C LYS A 5 -25.71 23.07 -0.97
N ASP A 6 -24.43 23.42 -0.88
CA ASP A 6 -23.83 24.53 -1.63
C ASP A 6 -22.81 24.10 -2.69
N ILE A 7 -22.71 22.80 -3.00
CA ILE A 7 -21.88 22.31 -4.11
C ILE A 7 -22.78 22.13 -5.33
N GLU A 8 -22.64 23.03 -6.30
CA GLU A 8 -23.24 22.86 -7.61
C GLU A 8 -22.55 21.68 -8.32
N ILE A 9 -23.20 20.51 -8.30
CA ILE A 9 -22.67 19.31 -8.94
C ILE A 9 -23.03 19.36 -10.43
N ASP A 10 -21.99 19.44 -11.27
CA ASP A 10 -22.13 19.28 -12.72
C ASP A 10 -22.94 18.02 -13.06
N GLY A 11 -24.00 18.18 -13.87
CA GLY A 11 -24.89 17.08 -14.25
C GLY A 11 -24.15 15.94 -14.94
N SER A 12 -23.11 16.26 -15.72
CA SER A 12 -22.30 15.25 -16.42
C SER A 12 -21.45 14.41 -15.45
N LEU A 13 -20.88 15.06 -14.42
CA LEU A 13 -20.19 14.37 -13.34
C LEU A 13 -21.15 13.48 -12.54
N ALA A 14 -22.34 13.99 -12.21
CA ALA A 14 -23.34 13.23 -11.46
C ALA A 14 -23.77 11.96 -12.22
N GLU A 15 -23.89 12.02 -13.55
CA GLU A 15 -24.19 10.86 -14.38
C GLU A 15 -23.07 9.81 -14.32
N LYS A 16 -21.81 10.21 -14.49
CA LYS A 16 -20.65 9.31 -14.39
C LYS A 16 -20.52 8.64 -13.01
N LEU A 17 -20.82 9.38 -11.94
CA LEU A 17 -20.81 8.83 -10.58
C LEU A 17 -21.91 7.76 -10.38
N ARG A 18 -23.10 7.97 -10.99
CA ARG A 18 -24.18 6.98 -10.95
C ARG A 18 -23.80 5.72 -11.75
N GLU A 19 -23.26 5.89 -12.95
CA GLU A 19 -22.79 4.78 -13.77
C GLU A 19 -21.74 3.94 -13.03
N GLY A 20 -20.73 4.60 -12.42
CA GLY A 20 -19.72 3.92 -11.62
C GLY A 20 -20.31 3.15 -10.43
N LEU A 21 -21.33 3.70 -9.76
CA LEU A 21 -22.04 3.01 -8.68
C LEU A 21 -22.81 1.79 -9.21
N GLU A 22 -23.52 1.91 -10.33
CA GLU A 22 -24.25 0.79 -10.95
C GLU A 22 -23.31 -0.36 -11.32
N ILE A 23 -22.16 -0.04 -11.93
CA ILE A 23 -21.10 -1.01 -12.23
C ILE A 23 -20.63 -1.69 -10.93
N LYS A 24 -20.31 -0.91 -9.88
CA LYS A 24 -19.90 -1.47 -8.59
C LYS A 24 -20.93 -2.43 -8.03
N LEU A 25 -22.20 -2.03 -8.03
CA LEU A 25 -23.30 -2.83 -7.47
C LEU A 25 -23.53 -4.11 -8.25
N LYS A 26 -23.47 -4.05 -9.59
CA LYS A 26 -23.64 -5.21 -10.48
C LYS A 26 -22.56 -6.26 -10.27
N HIS A 27 -21.31 -5.84 -10.05
CA HIS A 27 -20.17 -6.77 -10.00
C HIS A 27 -19.72 -7.15 -8.57
N PHE A 28 -19.92 -6.27 -7.59
CA PHE A 28 -19.38 -6.42 -6.23
C PHE A 28 -20.44 -6.29 -5.12
N GLY A 29 -21.71 -6.11 -5.47
CA GLY A 29 -22.81 -6.02 -4.50
C GLY A 29 -22.79 -4.74 -3.65
N ARG A 30 -23.50 -4.76 -2.53
CA ARG A 30 -23.71 -3.57 -1.67
C ARG A 30 -22.74 -3.48 -0.49
N GLU A 31 -22.02 -4.55 -0.19
CA GLU A 31 -21.10 -4.59 0.95
C GLU A 31 -19.92 -3.64 0.75
N VAL A 32 -19.44 -3.10 1.86
CA VAL A 32 -18.26 -2.22 1.94
C VAL A 32 -17.36 -2.77 3.02
N PHE A 33 -16.15 -3.15 2.62
CA PHE A 33 -15.13 -3.65 3.53
C PHE A 33 -14.21 -2.50 3.92
N PHE A 34 -13.95 -2.35 5.22
CA PHE A 34 -13.00 -1.38 5.75
C PHE A 34 -11.74 -2.12 6.22
N HIS A 35 -10.57 -1.65 5.78
CA HIS A 35 -9.28 -2.22 6.12
C HIS A 35 -8.38 -1.17 6.76
N GLY A 36 -7.81 -1.48 7.92
CA GLY A 36 -6.79 -0.65 8.57
C GLY A 36 -5.39 -1.04 8.10
N PRO A 37 -4.50 -0.09 7.77
CA PRO A 37 -3.11 -0.40 7.42
C PRO A 37 -2.37 -1.03 8.60
N GLY A 38 -1.76 -2.18 8.38
CA GLY A 38 -1.09 -2.97 9.43
C GLY A 38 0.18 -2.37 10.02
N PHE A 39 0.75 -1.32 9.40
CA PHE A 39 1.94 -0.63 9.90
C PHE A 39 1.63 0.47 10.93
N LYS A 40 0.35 0.80 11.16
CA LYS A 40 -0.07 1.78 12.16
C LYS A 40 -0.83 1.08 13.27
N HIS A 41 -0.52 1.43 14.52
CA HIS A 41 -1.27 0.95 15.66
C HIS A 41 -2.57 1.76 15.82
N TYR A 42 -3.68 1.07 16.03
CA TYR A 42 -4.99 1.66 16.25
C TYR A 42 -5.53 1.18 17.59
N GLN A 43 -5.96 2.11 18.42
CA GLN A 43 -6.64 1.87 19.69
C GLN A 43 -7.72 2.93 19.86
N VAL A 44 -8.93 2.60 19.43
CA VAL A 44 -10.14 3.40 19.65
C VAL A 44 -11.27 2.47 20.09
N GLU A 45 -12.34 3.04 20.66
CA GLU A 45 -13.43 2.30 21.30
C GLU A 45 -14.00 1.15 20.44
N ASP A 46 -14.20 1.39 19.15
CA ASP A 46 -14.79 0.42 18.22
C ASP A 46 -13.77 -0.31 17.33
N PHE A 47 -12.47 -0.06 17.51
CA PHE A 47 -11.42 -0.66 16.67
C PHE A 47 -10.05 -0.67 17.36
N SER A 48 -9.57 -1.87 17.68
CA SER A 48 -8.19 -2.12 18.07
C SER A 48 -7.48 -3.05 17.07
N LEU A 49 -6.18 -2.86 16.91
CA LEU A 49 -5.30 -3.79 16.19
C LEU A 49 -4.24 -4.32 17.16
N ASP A 50 -4.55 -5.46 17.78
CA ASP A 50 -3.69 -6.13 18.78
C ASP A 50 -2.84 -7.26 18.18
N THR A 51 -3.00 -7.52 16.88
CA THR A 51 -2.25 -8.56 16.17
C THR A 51 -0.97 -8.00 15.57
N SER A 52 0.09 -8.84 15.51
CA SER A 52 1.28 -8.55 14.72
C SER A 52 0.93 -8.24 13.26
N PRO A 53 1.72 -7.41 12.56
CA PRO A 53 1.44 -7.04 11.18
C PRO A 53 1.36 -8.30 10.29
N LYS A 54 0.22 -8.48 9.62
CA LYS A 54 0.03 -9.63 8.72
C LYS A 54 0.86 -9.50 7.44
N PHE A 55 1.04 -8.27 6.96
CA PHE A 55 1.84 -7.93 5.79
C PHE A 55 2.81 -6.80 6.14
N VAL A 56 4.04 -6.91 5.61
CA VAL A 56 5.08 -5.89 5.78
C VAL A 56 5.75 -5.58 4.45
N ASP A 57 6.26 -4.37 4.34
CA ASP A 57 6.89 -3.86 3.12
C ASP A 57 8.42 -4.00 3.20
N ILE A 58 9.01 -4.54 2.14
CA ILE A 58 10.46 -4.74 1.99
C ILE A 58 10.95 -3.94 0.79
N SER A 59 12.04 -3.19 0.96
CA SER A 59 12.70 -2.45 -0.10
C SER A 59 14.01 -3.11 -0.54
N VAL A 60 14.07 -3.52 -1.80
CA VAL A 60 15.27 -4.11 -2.43
C VAL A 60 16.36 -3.08 -2.74
N THR A 61 16.04 -1.79 -2.67
CA THR A 61 17.04 -0.71 -2.83
C THR A 61 17.33 0.00 -1.50
N GLY A 62 16.76 -0.49 -0.39
CA GLY A 62 16.76 0.20 0.88
C GLY A 62 16.09 1.57 0.74
N LYS A 63 16.80 2.66 1.07
CA LYS A 63 16.27 4.03 0.97
C LYS A 63 16.58 4.71 -0.36
N ARG A 64 17.31 4.06 -1.27
CA ARG A 64 17.77 4.67 -2.51
C ARG A 64 16.67 4.67 -3.57
N CYS A 65 16.45 5.82 -4.20
CA CYS A 65 15.62 5.99 -5.38
C CYS A 65 16.34 6.98 -6.29
N GLU A 66 16.59 6.61 -7.55
CA GLU A 66 17.27 7.50 -8.50
C GLU A 66 16.32 8.53 -9.10
N LEU A 67 15.03 8.18 -9.20
CA LEU A 67 14.02 9.04 -9.82
C LEU A 67 13.71 10.29 -8.99
N MET A 68 13.75 10.19 -7.65
CA MET A 68 13.54 11.31 -6.72
C MET A 68 12.34 12.21 -7.06
N CYS A 69 11.20 11.61 -7.43
CA CYS A 69 10.01 12.35 -7.85
C CYS A 69 9.48 13.29 -6.77
N ASP A 70 8.86 14.40 -7.18
CA ASP A 70 8.26 15.41 -6.29
C ASP A 70 7.18 14.84 -5.37
N HIS A 71 6.62 13.68 -5.70
CA HIS A 71 5.58 13.03 -4.91
C HIS A 71 6.11 12.49 -3.57
N CYS A 72 7.20 11.72 -3.58
CA CYS A 72 7.68 11.05 -2.36
C CYS A 72 9.13 11.38 -2.00
N ALA A 73 9.97 11.77 -2.96
CA ALA A 73 11.39 12.03 -2.77
C ALA A 73 12.10 10.94 -1.93
N SER A 74 11.83 9.66 -2.22
CA SER A 74 12.30 8.45 -1.49
C SER A 74 11.76 8.22 -0.07
N LYS A 75 11.01 9.15 0.52
CA LYS A 75 10.63 9.09 1.94
C LYS A 75 9.78 7.87 2.29
N ILE A 76 8.98 7.35 1.35
CA ILE A 76 8.19 6.14 1.56
C ILE A 76 9.06 4.92 1.88
N LEU A 77 10.24 4.83 1.25
CA LEU A 77 11.18 3.72 1.44
C LEU A 77 11.79 3.69 2.84
N TRP A 78 11.74 4.80 3.57
CA TRP A 78 12.38 4.92 4.88
C TRP A 78 11.68 4.10 5.96
N HIS A 79 10.42 3.73 5.72
CA HIS A 79 9.61 2.91 6.60
C HIS A 79 9.60 1.42 6.21
N MET A 80 10.20 1.08 5.07
CA MET A 80 10.29 -0.30 4.59
C MET A 80 11.51 -1.01 5.18
N ILE A 81 11.42 -2.33 5.35
CA ILE A 81 12.55 -3.15 5.79
C ILE A 81 13.54 -3.24 4.61
N PRO A 82 14.82 -2.86 4.77
CA PRO A 82 15.78 -2.93 3.68
C PRO A 82 16.28 -4.37 3.46
N ALA A 83 16.32 -4.82 2.20
CA ALA A 83 16.90 -6.11 1.82
C ALA A 83 17.55 -6.01 0.44
N THR A 84 18.78 -5.48 0.38
CA THR A 84 19.40 -5.06 -0.89
C THR A 84 20.16 -6.14 -1.65
N THR A 85 20.05 -7.40 -1.22
CA THR A 85 20.59 -8.57 -1.94
C THR A 85 19.60 -9.73 -1.82
N PRO A 86 19.64 -10.71 -2.74
CA PRO A 86 18.78 -11.89 -2.66
C PRO A 86 18.88 -12.64 -1.34
N GLU A 87 20.09 -12.79 -0.80
CA GLU A 87 20.35 -13.47 0.48
C GLU A 87 19.74 -12.68 1.63
N ALA A 88 19.90 -11.36 1.64
CA ALA A 88 19.32 -10.50 2.66
C ALA A 88 17.79 -10.54 2.62
N LEU A 89 17.19 -10.56 1.41
CA LEU A 89 15.74 -10.71 1.25
C LEU A 89 15.26 -12.05 1.80
N TRP A 90 15.99 -13.13 1.50
CA TRP A 90 15.67 -14.45 2.02
C TRP A 90 15.75 -14.52 3.55
N ASP A 91 16.79 -13.96 4.14
CA ASP A 91 16.97 -13.91 5.59
C ASP A 91 15.87 -13.09 6.29
N VAL A 92 15.51 -11.93 5.73
CA VAL A 92 14.38 -11.12 6.21
C VAL A 92 13.07 -11.92 6.13
N CYS A 93 12.80 -12.59 5.02
CA CYS A 93 11.58 -13.39 4.85
C CYS A 93 11.49 -14.54 5.87
N LYS A 94 12.61 -15.25 6.14
CA LYS A 94 12.65 -16.30 7.17
C LYS A 94 12.37 -15.75 8.57
N ASP A 95 12.99 -14.63 8.93
CA ASP A 95 12.77 -13.98 10.21
C ASP A 95 11.30 -13.54 10.38
N LEU A 96 10.73 -12.88 9.36
CA LEU A 96 9.33 -12.46 9.36
C LEU A 96 8.37 -13.66 9.46
N LYS A 97 8.64 -14.75 8.74
CA LYS A 97 7.85 -15.97 8.83
C LYS A 97 7.86 -16.55 10.25
N SER A 98 9.02 -16.55 10.91
CA SER A 98 9.14 -17.01 12.30
C SER A 98 8.34 -16.17 13.29
N LYS A 99 8.11 -14.88 12.97
CA LYS A 99 7.30 -13.92 13.74
C LYS A 99 5.80 -13.98 13.42
N GLY A 100 5.36 -14.93 12.59
CA GLY A 100 3.96 -15.11 12.23
C GLY A 100 3.43 -14.14 11.16
N VAL A 101 4.32 -13.41 10.47
CA VAL A 101 3.92 -12.58 9.33
C VAL A 101 3.40 -13.48 8.21
N THR A 102 2.27 -13.09 7.61
CA THR A 102 1.54 -13.89 6.61
C THR A 102 2.12 -13.70 5.21
N GLY A 103 2.51 -12.49 4.86
CA GLY A 103 3.10 -12.18 3.56
C GLY A 103 3.93 -10.90 3.56
N VAL A 104 4.58 -10.66 2.43
CA VAL A 104 5.46 -9.50 2.23
C VAL A 104 5.12 -8.80 0.92
N LEU A 105 5.33 -7.49 0.89
CA LEU A 105 5.26 -6.66 -0.31
C LEU A 105 6.71 -6.30 -0.67
N ILE A 106 7.20 -6.82 -1.79
CA ILE A 106 8.56 -6.55 -2.28
C ILE A 106 8.49 -5.37 -3.24
N SER A 107 9.24 -4.32 -2.96
CA SER A 107 9.32 -3.11 -3.78
C SER A 107 10.69 -2.46 -3.61
N GLY A 108 10.83 -1.20 -4.00
CA GLY A 108 12.05 -0.42 -3.86
C GLY A 108 11.94 0.93 -4.54
N GLY A 109 13.02 1.71 -4.48
CA GLY A 109 13.15 2.93 -5.25
C GLY A 109 13.41 2.64 -6.72
N SER A 110 12.81 3.46 -7.58
CA SER A 110 12.97 3.34 -9.03
C SER A 110 14.34 3.85 -9.49
N ASP A 111 14.86 3.21 -10.53
CA ASP A 111 15.94 3.72 -11.38
C ASP A 111 15.48 4.94 -12.20
N ARG A 112 16.39 5.52 -12.99
CA ARG A 112 16.08 6.64 -13.90
C ARG A 112 15.02 6.34 -14.98
N ARG A 113 14.72 5.08 -15.23
CA ARG A 113 13.71 4.64 -16.21
C ARG A 113 12.35 4.39 -15.56
N GLY A 114 12.25 4.48 -14.23
CA GLY A 114 11.02 4.26 -13.47
C GLY A 114 10.84 2.83 -12.96
N PHE A 115 11.83 1.94 -13.11
CA PHE A 115 11.74 0.53 -12.71
C PHE A 115 12.39 0.29 -11.35
N VAL A 116 11.79 -0.58 -10.53
CA VAL A 116 12.48 -1.13 -9.36
C VAL A 116 13.41 -2.26 -9.85
N PRO A 117 14.72 -2.22 -9.55
CA PRO A 117 15.68 -3.20 -10.06
C PRO A 117 15.51 -4.54 -9.33
N LEU A 118 14.60 -5.37 -9.83
CA LEU A 118 14.28 -6.69 -9.28
C LEU A 118 15.03 -7.82 -10.00
N GLU A 119 15.71 -7.51 -11.10
CA GLU A 119 16.33 -8.49 -11.99
C GLU A 119 17.32 -9.40 -11.25
N ASP A 120 18.12 -8.83 -10.34
CA ASP A 120 19.12 -9.57 -9.54
C ASP A 120 18.49 -10.51 -8.50
N PHE A 121 17.16 -10.47 -8.32
CA PHE A 121 16.40 -11.30 -7.36
C PHE A 121 15.62 -12.43 -8.03
N PHE A 122 15.69 -12.56 -9.36
CA PHE A 122 15.14 -13.70 -10.08
C PHE A 122 16.25 -14.72 -10.36
N ASP A 123 15.95 -16.01 -10.19
CA ASP A 123 16.81 -17.12 -10.60
C ASP A 123 16.73 -17.37 -12.12
#